data_AF-A0A2E4JEA1-F1
#
_entry.id   AF-A0A2E4JEA1-F1
#
_cell.length_a   1.000
_cell.length_b   1.000
_cell.length_c   1.000
_cell.angle_alpha   90.00
_cell.angle_beta   90.00
_cell.angle_gamma   90.00
#
_symmetry.space_group_name_H-M   'P 1'
#
loop_
_entity.id
_entity.type
_entity.pdbx_description
1 polymer ?
#
loop_
_entity_poly.entity_id
_entity_poly.type
_entity_poly.pdbx_seq_one_letter_code
_entity_poly.pdbx_strand_id
1 'polypeptide(L)'
;MRRKQTAAFLAIIMLSSVLFLSQTRPQSPVGSTDPDDATGGAPVAVDTDEDQIPDVHESAFAEPLLIFDPLGDVTVQGLDPLDSTDNTSDADRDGATALQEFCWPYSLESCFSTRLSLTGKSPEETESGFREYLDPRKADT
;
A
#
# COMPACT_ATOMS: atom_id res chain seq x y z
N MET A 1 13.71 -27.42 -41.70
CA MET A 1 13.78 -27.53 -40.23
C MET A 1 14.30 -26.27 -39.52
N ARG A 2 15.23 -25.48 -40.10
CA ARG A 2 15.84 -24.31 -39.43
C ARG A 2 14.87 -23.19 -39.00
N ARG A 3 13.88 -22.80 -39.82
CA ARG A 3 12.99 -21.66 -39.52
C ARG A 3 12.01 -21.87 -38.36
N LYS A 4 11.54 -23.11 -38.15
CA LYS A 4 10.56 -23.42 -37.07
C LYS A 4 11.21 -23.37 -35.69
N GLN A 5 12.49 -23.74 -35.60
CA GLN A 5 13.23 -23.68 -34.34
C GLN A 5 13.63 -22.25 -33.95
N THR A 6 13.87 -21.36 -34.92
CA THR A 6 14.16 -19.94 -34.65
C THR A 6 12.95 -19.20 -34.07
N ALA A 7 11.75 -19.48 -34.59
CA ALA A 7 10.51 -18.87 -34.09
C ALA A 7 10.18 -19.31 -32.65
N ALA A 8 10.37 -20.59 -32.34
CA ALA A 8 10.18 -21.11 -30.99
C ALA A 8 11.15 -20.46 -29.99
N PHE A 9 12.41 -20.28 -30.38
CA PHE A 9 13.41 -19.61 -29.55
C PHE A 9 13.06 -18.14 -29.25
N LEU A 10 12.62 -17.38 -30.26
CA LEU A 10 12.22 -15.99 -30.09
C LEU A 10 10.98 -15.86 -29.18
N ALA A 11 10.01 -16.77 -29.30
CA ALA A 11 8.83 -16.77 -28.46
C ALA A 11 9.19 -17.04 -26.98
N ILE A 12 10.10 -17.97 -26.71
CA ILE A 12 10.57 -18.26 -25.34
C ILE A 12 11.30 -17.06 -24.74
N ILE A 13 12.16 -16.40 -25.52
CA ILE A 13 12.87 -15.18 -25.07
C ILE A 13 11.85 -14.10 -24.71
N MET A 14 10.91 -13.79 -25.60
CA MET A 14 9.90 -12.75 -25.34
C MET A 14 9.04 -13.07 -24.11
N LEU A 15 8.59 -14.33 -23.97
CA LEU A 15 7.79 -14.74 -22.82
C LEU A 15 8.59 -14.64 -21.51
N SER A 16 9.86 -15.02 -21.55
CA SER A 16 10.75 -14.87 -20.39
C SER A 16 10.96 -13.39 -20.03
N SER A 17 11.17 -12.50 -21.00
CA SER A 17 11.34 -11.07 -20.76
C SER A 17 10.13 -10.44 -20.08
N VAL A 18 8.91 -10.81 -20.52
CA VAL A 18 7.67 -10.32 -19.93
C VAL A 18 7.47 -10.84 -18.51
N LEU A 19 7.81 -12.11 -18.25
CA LEU A 19 7.78 -12.69 -16.90
C LEU A 19 8.78 -12.01 -15.96
N PHE A 20 9.95 -11.59 -16.44
CA PHE A 20 10.91 -10.84 -15.63
C PHE A 20 10.44 -9.41 -15.32
N LEU A 21 9.89 -8.70 -16.31
CA LEU A 21 9.37 -7.33 -16.12
C LEU A 21 8.11 -7.29 -15.25
N SER A 22 7.29 -8.34 -15.27
CA SER A 22 6.09 -8.45 -14.43
C SER A 22 6.39 -8.72 -12.95
N GLN A 23 7.62 -9.12 -12.63
CA GLN A 23 8.04 -9.44 -11.26
C GLN A 23 8.83 -8.30 -10.60
N THR A 24 9.19 -7.25 -11.34
CA THR A 24 9.78 -6.06 -10.73
C THR A 24 8.65 -5.18 -10.21
N ARG A 25 8.45 -5.20 -8.88
CA ARG A 25 7.61 -4.20 -8.17
C ARG A 25 8.07 -2.81 -8.63
N PRO A 26 7.17 -1.83 -8.87
CA PRO A 26 7.57 -0.45 -9.13
C PRO A 26 8.56 -0.01 -8.06
N GLN A 27 9.83 0.13 -8.43
CA GLN A 27 10.84 0.69 -7.55
C GLN A 27 10.69 2.19 -7.71
N SER A 28 10.25 2.87 -6.65
CA SER A 28 10.32 4.32 -6.61
C SER A 28 11.79 4.73 -6.84
N PRO A 29 12.05 5.79 -7.62
CA PRO A 29 13.42 6.25 -7.82
C PRO A 29 14.00 6.67 -6.48
N VAL A 30 14.97 5.89 -5.99
CA VAL A 30 15.78 6.23 -4.81
C VAL A 30 17.04 6.96 -5.25
N GLY A 31 17.48 7.93 -4.45
CA GLY A 31 18.68 8.71 -4.75
C GLY A 31 19.98 7.88 -4.82
N SER A 32 20.00 6.72 -4.15
CA SER A 32 21.08 5.72 -4.25
C SER A 32 20.56 4.33 -3.83
N THR A 33 21.12 3.28 -4.42
CA THR A 33 20.93 1.88 -4.00
C THR A 33 22.10 1.35 -3.17
N ASP A 34 23.15 2.16 -2.98
CA ASP A 34 24.27 1.83 -2.10
C ASP A 34 23.83 2.01 -0.63
N PRO A 35 23.87 0.98 0.22
CA PRO A 35 23.39 1.05 1.60
C PRO A 35 24.15 2.05 2.48
N ASP A 36 25.40 2.42 2.13
CA ASP A 36 26.17 3.42 2.87
C ASP A 36 25.79 4.87 2.50
N ASP A 37 25.23 5.07 1.30
CA ASP A 37 24.72 6.36 0.80
C ASP A 37 23.19 6.49 0.89
N ALA A 38 22.49 5.36 1.03
CA ALA A 38 21.06 5.32 1.24
C ALA A 38 20.78 5.77 2.68
N THR A 39 20.24 6.98 2.84
CA THR A 39 19.88 7.53 4.15
C THR A 39 18.75 6.77 4.86
N GLY A 40 18.24 5.68 4.27
CA GLY A 40 17.31 4.75 4.93
C GLY A 40 16.00 5.39 5.39
N GLY A 41 15.65 6.56 4.84
CA GLY A 41 14.35 7.17 5.08
C GLY A 41 13.27 6.30 4.43
N ALA A 42 12.10 6.23 5.09
CA ALA A 42 10.90 5.74 4.42
C ALA A 42 10.78 6.43 3.03
N PRO A 43 10.25 5.74 2.01
CA PRO A 43 9.99 6.36 0.71
C PRO A 43 9.37 7.73 0.92
N VAL A 44 9.77 8.74 0.14
CA VAL A 44 9.16 10.07 0.25
C VAL A 44 7.66 9.86 0.14
N ALA A 45 6.98 10.00 1.28
CA ALA A 45 5.55 10.07 1.37
C ALA A 45 5.21 11.40 0.72
N VAL A 46 5.01 11.36 -0.59
CA VAL A 46 4.24 12.41 -1.23
C VAL A 46 2.86 12.31 -0.59
N ASP A 47 2.39 13.44 -0.12
CA ASP A 47 1.09 13.67 0.50
C ASP A 47 0.56 14.87 -0.31
N THR A 48 -0.14 14.56 -1.39
CA THR A 48 -0.48 15.49 -2.47
C THR A 48 -1.57 16.46 -2.05
N ASP A 49 -2.47 16.04 -1.17
CA ASP A 49 -3.61 16.81 -0.68
C ASP A 49 -3.43 17.37 0.75
N GLU A 50 -2.25 17.13 1.34
CA GLU A 50 -1.77 17.68 2.61
C GLU A 50 -2.59 17.24 3.83
N ASP A 51 -3.06 15.99 3.80
CA ASP A 51 -4.00 15.44 4.78
C ASP A 51 -3.34 14.56 5.86
N GLN A 52 -2.00 14.41 5.79
CA GLN A 52 -1.13 13.64 6.68
C GLN A 52 -1.10 12.13 6.42
N ILE A 53 -1.89 11.62 5.48
CA ILE A 53 -1.77 10.27 4.95
C ILE A 53 -0.89 10.32 3.69
N PRO A 54 0.12 9.46 3.56
CA PRO A 54 0.90 9.38 2.33
C PRO A 54 0.09 8.84 1.15
N ASP A 55 0.25 9.43 -0.04
CA ASP A 55 -0.35 8.98 -1.31
C ASP A 55 -0.15 7.49 -1.56
N VAL A 56 0.99 6.94 -1.14
CA VAL A 56 1.33 5.52 -1.30
C VAL A 56 0.43 4.62 -0.46
N HIS A 57 0.07 5.06 0.74
CA HIS A 57 -0.85 4.36 1.61
C HIS A 57 -2.27 4.45 1.06
N GLU A 58 -2.71 5.65 0.68
CA GLU A 58 -4.04 5.86 0.10
C GLU A 58 -4.21 5.05 -1.19
N SER A 59 -3.23 5.10 -2.09
CA SER A 59 -3.22 4.30 -3.32
C SER A 59 -3.28 2.78 -3.06
N ALA A 60 -2.77 2.31 -1.92
CA ALA A 60 -2.85 0.89 -1.56
C ALA A 60 -4.27 0.47 -1.14
N PHE A 61 -5.07 1.42 -0.65
CA PHE A 61 -6.44 1.22 -0.18
C PHE A 61 -7.48 2.00 -0.99
N ALA A 62 -7.14 2.43 -2.21
CA ALA A 62 -8.01 3.29 -3.02
C ALA A 62 -9.24 2.60 -3.59
N GLU A 63 -9.11 1.31 -3.91
CA GLU A 63 -10.22 0.55 -4.48
C GLU A 63 -11.34 0.37 -3.44
N PRO A 64 -12.61 0.57 -3.79
CA PRO A 64 -13.71 0.34 -2.86
C PRO A 64 -13.87 -1.15 -2.54
N LEU A 65 -14.23 -1.47 -1.30
CA LEU A 65 -14.52 -2.83 -0.87
C LEU A 65 -16.01 -3.11 -1.02
N LEU A 66 -16.35 -4.10 -1.86
CA LEU A 66 -17.72 -4.56 -2.05
C LEU A 66 -18.01 -5.75 -1.14
N ILE A 67 -18.98 -5.58 -0.23
CA ILE A 67 -19.44 -6.61 0.70
C ILE A 67 -20.85 -7.04 0.27
N PHE A 68 -20.96 -8.30 -0.15
CA PHE A 68 -22.24 -8.91 -0.54
C PHE A 68 -22.89 -9.55 0.67
N ASP A 69 -24.00 -8.95 1.15
CA ASP A 69 -24.80 -9.49 2.25
C ASP A 69 -26.19 -9.90 1.73
N PRO A 70 -26.79 -11.01 2.21
CA PRO A 70 -28.18 -11.37 1.91
C PRO A 70 -29.23 -10.25 2.14
N LEU A 71 -28.94 -9.27 3.00
CA LEU A 71 -29.80 -8.13 3.33
C LEU A 71 -29.57 -6.92 2.42
N GLY A 72 -28.50 -6.90 1.63
CA GLY A 72 -28.15 -5.83 0.69
C GLY A 72 -26.65 -5.67 0.54
N ASP A 73 -26.23 -5.30 -0.67
CA ASP A 73 -24.82 -5.05 -0.95
C ASP A 73 -24.37 -3.72 -0.32
N VAL A 74 -23.22 -3.73 0.34
CA VAL A 74 -22.60 -2.56 0.95
C VAL A 74 -21.29 -2.27 0.23
N THR A 75 -21.08 -1.01 -0.11
CA THR A 75 -19.80 -0.52 -0.64
C THR A 75 -19.13 0.32 0.43
N VAL A 76 -17.92 -0.06 0.82
CA VAL A 76 -17.05 0.73 1.69
C VAL A 76 -16.05 1.45 0.79
N GLN A 77 -16.04 2.77 0.87
CA GLN A 77 -15.17 3.61 0.04
C GLN A 77 -13.72 3.45 0.50
N GLY A 78 -12.80 3.39 -0.46
CA GLY A 78 -11.36 3.50 -0.20
C GLY A 78 -10.91 4.95 -0.10
N LEU A 79 -9.59 5.13 -0.03
CA LEU A 79 -8.94 6.45 0.06
C LEU A 79 -8.62 7.04 -1.34
N ASP A 80 -8.44 8.34 -1.44
CA ASP A 80 -8.10 9.05 -2.67
C ASP A 80 -6.99 10.08 -2.40
N PRO A 81 -5.76 9.92 -2.96
CA PRO A 81 -4.62 10.84 -2.78
C PRO A 81 -4.82 12.31 -3.16
N LEU A 82 -6.04 12.68 -3.57
CA LEU A 82 -6.45 14.01 -3.99
C LEU A 82 -7.62 14.55 -3.16
N ASP A 83 -8.15 13.78 -2.20
CA ASP A 83 -9.27 14.14 -1.33
C ASP A 83 -8.85 14.22 0.14
N SER A 84 -8.38 15.41 0.53
CA SER A 84 -7.87 15.69 1.88
C SER A 84 -8.86 15.51 3.04
N THR A 85 -10.10 15.09 2.75
CA THR A 85 -11.16 14.90 3.75
C THR A 85 -11.30 13.46 4.20
N ASP A 86 -10.73 12.51 3.45
CA ASP A 86 -10.88 11.09 3.70
C ASP A 86 -10.06 10.60 4.92
N ASN A 87 -9.01 11.31 5.34
CA ASN A 87 -8.29 11.05 6.59
C ASN A 87 -9.17 11.01 7.85
N THR A 88 -10.23 11.81 7.88
CA THR A 88 -11.20 11.89 8.97
C THR A 88 -12.40 10.97 8.76
N SER A 89 -12.46 10.28 7.62
CA SER A 89 -13.50 9.31 7.33
C SER A 89 -13.32 8.05 8.17
N ASP A 90 -14.45 7.44 8.53
CA ASP A 90 -14.60 6.14 9.19
C ASP A 90 -15.56 5.35 8.29
N ALA A 91 -15.04 4.95 7.13
CA ALA A 91 -15.86 4.43 6.02
C ALA A 91 -16.48 3.07 6.36
N ASP A 92 -15.72 2.26 7.09
CA ASP A 92 -16.07 0.93 7.57
C ASP A 92 -16.83 0.92 8.91
N ARG A 93 -16.89 2.08 9.59
CA ARG A 93 -17.75 2.37 10.76
C ARG A 93 -17.38 1.56 12.00
N ASP A 94 -16.09 1.37 12.22
CA ASP A 94 -15.59 0.69 13.40
C ASP A 94 -15.19 1.68 14.53
N GLY A 95 -15.22 2.97 14.22
CA GLY A 95 -14.99 4.06 15.16
C GLY A 95 -13.55 4.59 15.17
N ALA A 96 -12.67 4.05 14.32
CA ALA A 96 -11.38 4.66 14.00
C ALA A 96 -11.47 5.45 12.68
N THR A 97 -10.80 6.61 12.61
CA THR A 97 -10.66 7.30 11.32
C THR A 97 -9.50 6.71 10.52
N ALA A 98 -9.52 6.86 9.20
CA ALA A 98 -8.43 6.41 8.31
C ALA A 98 -7.04 6.89 8.77
N LEU A 99 -6.93 8.12 9.27
CA LEU A 99 -5.68 8.63 9.84
C LEU A 99 -5.23 7.90 11.11
N GLN A 100 -6.18 7.52 11.97
CA GLN A 100 -5.88 6.76 13.19
C GLN A 100 -5.41 5.34 12.83
N GLU A 101 -6.03 4.73 11.84
CA GLU A 101 -5.64 3.42 11.30
C GLU A 101 -4.26 3.45 10.66
N PHE A 102 -3.96 4.47 9.85
CA PHE A 102 -2.62 4.71 9.33
C PHE A 102 -1.59 4.87 10.44
N CYS A 103 -1.96 5.53 11.54
CA CYS A 103 -1.09 5.79 12.67
C CYS A 103 -0.94 4.63 13.65
N TRP A 104 -1.72 3.56 13.54
CA TRP A 104 -1.63 2.40 14.42
C TRP A 104 -0.19 1.85 14.49
N PRO A 105 0.32 1.43 15.67
CA PRO A 105 -0.32 1.39 16.99
C PRO A 105 -0.16 2.68 17.81
N TYR A 106 0.22 3.79 17.18
CA TYR A 106 0.48 5.06 17.84
C TYR A 106 -0.81 5.90 17.95
N SER A 107 -0.87 6.74 18.98
CA SER A 107 -1.83 7.84 18.98
C SER A 107 -1.47 8.87 17.90
N LEU A 108 -2.43 9.65 17.42
CA LEU A 108 -2.17 10.72 16.43
C LEU A 108 -1.04 11.66 16.89
N GLU A 109 -1.01 12.03 18.17
CA GLU A 109 0.05 12.86 18.74
C GLU A 109 1.43 12.20 18.60
N SER A 110 1.55 10.92 18.98
CA SER A 110 2.84 10.22 18.97
C SER A 110 3.29 9.82 17.56
N CYS A 111 2.35 9.53 16.68
CA CYS A 111 2.58 9.16 15.28
C CYS A 111 3.44 10.19 14.52
N PHE A 112 3.19 11.48 14.74
CA PHE A 112 3.90 12.56 14.04
C PHE A 112 5.00 13.24 14.86
N SER A 113 5.02 13.05 16.19
CA SER A 113 5.99 13.74 17.05
C SER A 113 7.16 12.87 17.53
N THR A 114 6.88 11.62 17.90
CA THR A 114 7.78 10.82 18.75
C THR A 114 7.89 9.36 18.35
N ARG A 115 7.25 8.95 17.24
CA ARG A 115 7.28 7.55 16.79
C ARG A 115 8.73 7.07 16.62
N LEU A 116 9.00 5.91 17.21
CA LEU A 116 10.32 5.27 17.16
C LEU A 116 10.38 4.15 16.11
N SER A 117 9.23 3.76 15.56
CA SER A 117 9.12 2.70 14.56
C SER A 117 8.04 3.01 13.51
N LEU A 118 7.96 2.16 12.50
CA LEU A 118 6.95 2.26 11.45
C LEU A 118 5.55 1.95 11.99
N THR A 119 4.53 2.54 11.36
CA THR A 119 3.13 2.23 11.64
C THR A 119 2.72 0.86 11.06
N GLY A 120 1.50 0.39 11.37
CA GLY A 120 0.98 -0.93 11.05
C GLY A 120 1.35 -2.03 12.06
N LYS A 121 0.65 -3.16 11.95
CA LYS A 121 0.89 -4.42 12.68
C LYS A 121 2.30 -4.93 12.38
N SER A 122 3.02 -5.35 13.42
CA SER A 122 4.36 -5.88 13.25
C SER A 122 4.34 -7.22 12.50
N PRO A 123 5.43 -7.62 11.83
CA PRO A 123 5.55 -8.94 11.19
C PRO A 123 5.24 -10.14 12.11
N GLU A 124 5.37 -9.96 13.42
CA GLU A 124 5.11 -11.00 14.43
C GLU A 124 3.60 -11.16 14.71
N GLU A 125 2.81 -10.13 14.39
CA GLU A 125 1.36 -10.06 14.60
C GLU A 125 0.55 -10.39 13.34
N THR A 126 1.21 -10.61 12.20
CA THR A 126 0.57 -10.87 10.91
C THR A 126 0.84 -12.29 10.41
N GLU A 127 -0.13 -12.88 9.71
CA GLU A 127 0.03 -14.22 9.12
C GLU A 127 1.01 -14.23 7.95
N SER A 128 1.15 -13.11 7.26
CA SER A 128 2.07 -12.98 6.12
C SER A 128 3.54 -12.93 6.54
N GLY A 129 3.83 -12.65 7.81
CA GLY A 129 5.17 -12.39 8.30
C GLY A 129 5.75 -11.07 7.78
N PHE A 130 4.90 -10.17 7.28
CA PHE A 130 5.25 -8.82 6.85
C PHE A 130 4.48 -7.78 7.65
N ARG A 131 4.99 -6.55 7.69
CA ARG A 131 4.27 -5.44 8.32
C ARG A 131 3.04 -5.08 7.49
N GLU A 132 1.87 -5.04 8.13
CA GLU A 132 0.59 -4.77 7.47
C GLU A 132 -0.11 -3.59 8.15
N TYR A 133 -0.67 -2.68 7.37
CA TYR A 133 -1.50 -1.60 7.90
C TYR A 133 -2.89 -2.14 8.30
N LEU A 134 -3.59 -1.41 9.15
CA LEU A 134 -5.04 -1.58 9.27
C LEU A 134 -5.67 -1.13 7.93
N ASP A 135 -6.74 -1.79 7.51
CA ASP A 135 -7.37 -1.53 6.23
C ASP A 135 -8.59 -0.62 6.47
N PRO A 136 -8.58 0.65 6.02
CA PRO A 136 -9.62 1.64 6.32
C PRO A 136 -11.00 1.33 5.73
N ARG A 137 -11.11 0.20 5.03
CA ARG A 137 -12.36 -0.29 4.45
C ARG A 137 -12.92 -1.49 5.22
N LYS A 138 -12.23 -1.96 6.26
CA LYS A 138 -12.56 -3.21 6.95
C LYS A 138 -12.44 -3.05 8.46
N ALA A 139 -13.62 -3.08 9.09
CA ALA A 139 -13.75 -3.04 10.53
C ALA A 139 -12.85 -4.07 11.22
N ASP A 140 -11.90 -3.58 12.00
CA ASP A 140 -10.94 -4.39 12.74
C ASP A 140 -10.86 -4.07 14.24
N THR A 141 -11.76 -3.18 14.70
CA THR A 141 -12.02 -2.85 16.11
C THR A 141 -13.19 -3.61 16.76
#